data_AF-A0A8J6C4M9-F1
#
_entry.id   AF-A0A8J6C4M9-F1
#
_cell.length_a   1.000
_cell.length_b   1.000
_cell.length_c   1.000
_cell.angle_alpha   90.00
_cell.angle_beta   90.00
_cell.angle_gamma   90.00
#
_symmetry.space_group_name_H-M   'P 1'
#
loop_
_entity.id
_entity.type
_entity.pdbx_description
1 polymer ?
#
loop_
_entity_poly.entity_id
_entity_poly.type
_entity_poly.pdbx_seq_one_letter_code
_entity_poly.pdbx_strand_id
1 'polypeptide(L)'
;MSDVEDDPWRFIAKSLPSDPRLMATMTNGYLGTRVYGEVLHVNGIYNGSVGDCHRANVPSPLNVRLCAKKEEVVDERFCLDIKT
;
A
#
# COMPACT_ATOMS: atom_id res chain seq x y z
N MET A 1 32.30 7.12 4.72
CA MET A 1 30.85 7.22 4.98
C MET A 1 30.24 6.01 4.31
N SER A 2 30.08 4.92 5.07
CA SER A 2 29.45 3.71 4.58
C SER A 2 28.00 4.05 4.26
N ASP A 3 27.67 4.08 2.98
CA ASP A 3 26.28 3.94 2.56
C ASP A 3 25.68 2.79 3.35
N VAL A 4 24.53 3.05 3.96
CA VAL A 4 23.65 2.06 4.56
C VAL A 4 23.75 0.80 3.71
N GLU A 5 24.41 -0.22 4.24
CA GLU A 5 24.60 -1.51 3.60
C GLU A 5 23.26 -1.94 2.99
N ASP A 6 23.32 -2.44 1.76
CA ASP A 6 22.19 -2.90 0.94
C ASP A 6 21.37 -3.94 1.71
N ASP A 7 20.50 -3.47 2.62
CA ASP A 7 19.72 -4.31 3.52
C ASP A 7 18.77 -5.13 2.64
N PRO A 8 18.97 -6.46 2.52
CA PRO A 8 18.24 -7.27 1.56
C PRO A 8 16.75 -7.35 1.87
N TRP A 9 16.33 -6.86 3.05
CA TRP A 9 14.94 -6.80 3.48
C TRP A 9 14.27 -5.46 3.17
N ARG A 10 14.97 -4.49 2.56
CA ARG A 10 14.43 -3.15 2.28
C ARG A 10 14.43 -2.84 0.79
N PHE A 11 13.23 -2.59 0.26
CA PHE A 11 13.04 -2.16 -1.12
C PHE A 11 12.74 -0.67 -1.16
N ILE A 12 13.64 0.12 -1.74
CA ILE A 12 13.55 1.59 -1.74
C ILE A 12 13.27 2.12 -3.16
N ALA A 13 12.33 3.07 -3.27
CA ALA A 13 12.00 3.78 -4.50
C ALA A 13 12.02 5.31 -4.29
N LYS A 14 12.40 6.07 -5.31
CA LYS A 14 12.40 7.55 -5.31
C LYS A 14 11.05 8.17 -5.69
N SER A 15 10.12 7.34 -6.13
CA SER A 15 8.76 7.75 -6.49
C SER A 15 7.82 6.57 -6.33
N LEU A 16 6.54 6.87 -6.14
CA LEU A 16 5.49 5.86 -6.22
C LEU A 16 5.07 5.63 -7.69
N PRO A 17 4.54 4.44 -8.03
CA PRO A 17 3.96 4.20 -9.35
C PRO A 17 2.87 5.23 -9.70
N SER A 18 2.84 5.67 -10.95
CA SER A 18 1.78 6.54 -11.46
C SER A 18 0.44 5.82 -11.56
N ASP A 19 0.47 4.52 -11.88
CA ASP A 19 -0.71 3.65 -11.87
C ASP A 19 -1.00 3.17 -10.44
N PRO A 20 -2.12 3.60 -9.81
CA PRO A 20 -2.46 3.20 -8.46
C PRO A 20 -2.58 1.68 -8.30
N ARG A 21 -2.82 0.93 -9.38
CA ARG A 21 -2.95 -0.53 -9.36
C ARG A 21 -1.67 -1.24 -8.95
N LEU A 22 -0.52 -0.60 -9.20
CA LEU A 22 0.83 -1.15 -8.97
C LEU A 22 1.42 -0.72 -7.63
N MET A 23 0.68 0.04 -6.81
CA MET A 23 1.12 0.42 -5.47
C MET A 23 1.40 -0.82 -4.60
N ALA A 24 2.37 -0.72 -3.69
CA ALA A 24 2.73 -1.83 -2.81
C ALA A 24 1.53 -2.32 -1.98
N THR A 25 1.43 -3.65 -1.85
CA THR A 25 0.35 -4.32 -1.09
C THR A 25 0.91 -4.90 0.18
N MET A 26 0.20 -4.74 1.29
CA MET A 26 0.56 -5.25 2.60
C MET A 26 -0.59 -6.12 3.13
N THR A 27 -0.28 -7.34 3.58
CA THR A 27 -1.29 -8.30 4.05
C THR A 27 -0.71 -9.23 5.10
N ASN A 28 -1.55 -9.66 6.05
CA ASN A 28 -1.22 -10.70 7.05
C ASN A 28 -2.07 -11.97 6.87
N GLY A 29 -2.74 -12.12 5.73
CA GLY A 29 -3.66 -13.23 5.45
C GLY A 29 -5.08 -13.05 6.00
N TYR A 30 -5.28 -12.16 6.98
CA TYR A 30 -6.60 -11.76 7.46
C TYR A 30 -7.02 -10.39 6.90
N LEU A 31 -6.16 -9.38 7.00
CA LEU A 31 -6.34 -8.04 6.44
C LEU A 31 -5.33 -7.82 5.32
N GLY A 32 -5.79 -7.23 4.21
CA GLY A 32 -4.94 -6.82 3.10
C GLY A 32 -5.34 -5.44 2.59
N THR A 33 -4.35 -4.57 2.38
CA THR A 33 -4.56 -3.24 1.81
C THR A 33 -3.42 -2.90 0.86
N ARG A 34 -3.67 -1.92 -0.01
CA ARG A 34 -2.63 -1.31 -0.84
C ARG A 34 -2.31 0.08 -0.30
N VAL A 35 -1.07 0.55 -0.48
CA VAL A 35 -0.71 1.95 -0.21
C VAL A 35 -1.70 2.87 -0.96
N TYR A 36 -2.37 3.76 -0.22
CA TYR A 36 -3.44 4.64 -0.70
C TYR A 36 -4.60 3.94 -1.45
N GLY A 37 -4.85 2.66 -1.15
CA GLY A 37 -5.96 1.90 -1.70
C GLY A 37 -7.27 2.17 -0.97
N GLU A 38 -8.36 2.29 -1.73
CA GLU A 38 -9.70 2.58 -1.20
C GLU A 38 -10.37 1.39 -0.51
N VAL A 39 -9.90 0.17 -0.79
CA VAL A 39 -10.47 -1.08 -0.29
C VAL A 39 -9.54 -1.75 0.70
N LEU A 40 -10.08 -2.10 1.86
CA LEU A 40 -9.50 -3.04 2.82
C LEU A 40 -10.11 -4.41 2.56
N HIS A 41 -9.29 -5.38 2.17
CA HIS A 41 -9.74 -6.76 2.03
C HIS A 41 -9.68 -7.45 3.39
N VAL A 42 -10.81 -8.06 3.79
CA VAL A 42 -10.92 -8.85 5.02
C VAL A 42 -11.21 -10.29 4.63
N ASN A 43 -10.46 -11.23 5.20
CA ASN A 43 -10.71 -12.66 4.99
C ASN A 43 -12.05 -13.06 5.60
N GLY A 44 -12.78 -13.94 4.92
CA GLY A 44 -14.11 -14.39 5.34
C GLY A 44 -15.26 -13.42 5.03
N ILE A 45 -14.98 -12.20 4.56
CA ILE A 45 -16.03 -11.22 4.23
C ILE A 45 -16.27 -11.18 2.72
N TYR A 46 -17.50 -11.48 2.33
CA TYR A 46 -17.94 -11.60 0.94
C TYR A 46 -19.25 -10.83 0.72
N ASN A 47 -19.46 -10.39 -0.50
CA ASN A 47 -20.67 -9.72 -0.97
C ASN A 47 -21.25 -10.47 -2.17
N GLY A 48 -22.51 -10.20 -2.48
CA GLY A 48 -23.23 -10.79 -3.60
C GLY A 48 -24.14 -11.95 -3.18
N SER A 49 -24.95 -12.43 -4.12
CA SER A 49 -25.90 -13.52 -3.92
C SER A 49 -25.72 -14.58 -4.99
N VAL A 50 -25.97 -15.85 -4.64
CA VAL A 50 -25.91 -16.99 -5.57
C VAL A 50 -24.53 -17.05 -6.27
N GLY A 51 -24.47 -17.02 -7.60
CA GLY A 51 -23.25 -17.17 -8.39
C GLY A 51 -22.34 -15.94 -8.42
N ASP A 52 -22.81 -14.80 -7.92
CA ASP A 52 -22.09 -13.52 -7.96
C ASP A 52 -21.34 -13.21 -6.65
N CYS A 53 -21.06 -14.25 -5.86
CA CYS A 53 -20.29 -14.11 -4.62
C CYS A 53 -18.84 -13.72 -4.92
N HIS A 54 -18.38 -12.64 -4.31
CA HIS A 54 -17.04 -12.11 -4.47
C HIS A 54 -16.54 -11.53 -3.15
N ARG A 55 -15.22 -11.33 -3.03
CA ARG A 55 -14.62 -10.72 -1.84
C ARG A 55 -15.22 -9.33 -1.64
N ALA A 56 -15.66 -9.03 -0.43
CA ALA A 56 -16.26 -7.74 -0.15
C ALA A 56 -15.25 -6.60 -0.26
N ASN A 57 -15.71 -5.47 -0.77
CA ASN A 57 -14.97 -4.21 -0.77
C ASN A 57 -15.30 -3.43 0.50
N VAL A 58 -14.53 -3.64 1.58
CA VAL A 58 -14.69 -2.87 2.82
C VAL A 58 -13.96 -1.53 2.65
N PRO A 59 -14.56 -0.38 3.03
CA PRO A 59 -13.88 0.91 2.96
C PRO A 59 -12.58 0.91 3.77
N SER A 60 -11.48 1.35 3.16
CA SER A 60 -10.17 1.44 3.81
C SER A 60 -10.04 2.71 4.64
N PRO A 61 -9.80 2.62 5.97
CA PRO A 61 -9.49 3.79 6.78
C PRO A 61 -8.06 4.32 6.58
N LEU A 62 -7.24 3.61 5.78
CA LEU A 62 -5.81 3.89 5.60
C LEU A 62 -5.51 4.74 4.36
N ASN A 63 -6.51 5.04 3.52
CA ASN A 63 -6.36 5.90 2.36
C ASN A 63 -6.37 7.39 2.75
N VAL A 64 -5.33 7.83 3.45
CA VAL A 64 -5.16 9.23 3.86
C VAL A 64 -4.19 9.93 2.91
N ARG A 65 -4.62 11.06 2.34
CA ARG A 65 -3.78 11.89 1.46
C ARG A 65 -3.80 13.33 1.95
N LEU A 66 -2.63 13.94 2.02
CA LEU A 66 -2.48 15.34 2.39
C LEU A 66 -2.25 16.18 1.14
N CYS A 67 -3.10 17.17 0.92
CA CYS A 67 -2.94 18.15 -0.16
C CYS A 67 -2.33 19.42 0.43
N ALA A 68 -1.01 19.54 0.34
CA ALA A 68 -0.29 20.76 0.69
C ALA A 68 0.27 21.43 -0.58
N LYS A 69 0.45 22.76 -0.55
CA LYS A 69 1.20 23.45 -1.61
C LYS A 69 2.65 22.96 -1.56
N LYS A 70 3.15 22.41 -2.66
CA LYS A 70 4.51 21.87 -2.73
C LYS A 70 5.48 23.05 -2.78
N GLU A 71 6.15 23.34 -1.66
CA GLU A 71 7.37 24.16 -1.70
C GLU A 71 8.50 23.34 -2.35
N GLU A 72 9.43 24.02 -3.02
CA GLU A 72 10.39 23.39 -3.91
C GLU A 72 11.34 22.42 -3.17
N VAL A 73 11.33 21.17 -3.67
CA VAL A 73 12.23 20.04 -3.40
C VAL A 73 12.11 19.40 -2.01
N VAL A 74 11.44 18.24 -1.99
CA VAL A 74 11.60 17.23 -0.93
C VAL A 74 12.24 16.01 -1.60
N ASP A 75 13.43 15.60 -1.16
CA ASP A 75 14.01 14.29 -1.53
C ASP A 75 13.11 13.19 -0.93
N GLU A 76 12.11 12.76 -1.69
CA GLU A 76 11.14 11.75 -1.28
C GLU A 76 11.70 10.33 -1.51
N ARG A 77 11.59 9.48 -0.50
CA ARG A 77 11.94 8.06 -0.59
C ARG A 77 10.83 7.21 0.03
N PHE A 78 10.50 6.12 -0.64
CA PHE A 78 9.51 5.14 -0.21
C PHE A 78 10.22 3.82 0.05
N CYS A 79 9.96 3.19 1.20
CA CYS A 79 10.60 1.94 1.58
C CYS A 79 9.54 0.89 1.95
N LEU A 80 9.67 -0.31 1.41
CA LEU A 80 8.99 -1.51 1.89
C LEU A 80 10.02 -2.35 2.65
N ASP A 81 9.85 -2.44 3.97
CA ASP A 81 10.65 -3.31 4.85
C ASP A 81 9.90 -4.63 5.05
N ILE A 82 10.53 -5.75 4.73
CA ILE A 82 9.93 -7.09 4.77
C ILE A 82 10.49 -7.97 5.89
N LYS A 83 11.32 -7.41 6.79
CA LYS A 83 11.90 -8.16 7.91
C LYS A 83 10.93 -8.38 9.07
N THR A 84 9.92 -7.53 9.20
CA THR A 84 8.96 -7.46 10.33
C THR A 84 7.73 -8.31 10.14
#